data_AF-A0A935WRR6-F1
#
_entry.id   AF-A0A935WRR6-F1
#
_cell.length_a   1.000
_cell.length_b   1.000
_cell.length_c   1.000
_cell.angle_alpha   90.00
_cell.angle_beta   90.00
_cell.angle_gamma   90.00
#
_symmetry.space_group_name_H-M   'P 1'
#
loop_
_entity.id
_entity.type
_entity.pdbx_description
1 polymer ?
#
loop_
_entity_poly.entity_id
_entity_poly.type
_entity_poly.pdbx_seq_one_letter_code
_entity_poly.pdbx_strand_id
1 'polypeptide(L)' 'MRDNGCRGILIYCLCGHSAEMNADRWSDETTFTDISRELRCTKCGRAEPDVRPDWRPLVRNGRPLR' A
#
# COMPACT_ATOMS: atom_id res chain seq x y z
N MET A 1 5.57 3.46 9.84
CA MET A 1 5.76 3.37 8.36
C MET A 1 6.30 4.67 7.78
N ARG A 2 5.67 5.81 8.06
CA ARG A 2 6.10 7.16 7.68
C ARG A 2 7.47 7.51 8.23
N ASP A 3 7.77 7.10 9.45
CA ASP A 3 9.05 7.39 10.11
C ASP A 3 10.26 6.74 9.40
N ASN A 4 10.03 5.67 8.64
CA ASN A 4 11.05 5.03 7.80
C ASN A 4 11.13 5.60 6.37
N GLY A 5 10.39 6.68 6.07
CA GLY A 5 10.33 7.27 4.72
C GLY A 5 9.46 6.50 3.71
N CYS A 6 8.75 5.45 4.14
CA CYS A 6 7.78 4.74 3.32
C CYS A 6 6.46 5.53 3.30
N ARG A 7 6.12 6.12 2.16
CA ARG A 7 4.85 6.84 2.02
C ARG A 7 3.89 6.21 1.02
N GLY A 8 4.33 5.26 0.20
CA GLY A 8 3.45 4.45 -0.63
C GLY A 8 3.47 2.98 -0.24
N ILE A 9 2.44 2.24 -0.64
CA ILE A 9 2.42 0.78 -0.67
C ILE A 9 2.00 0.26 -2.03
N LEU A 10 2.56 -0.88 -2.38
CA LEU A 10 2.18 -1.69 -3.54
C LEU A 10 1.39 -2.90 -3.05
N ILE A 11 0.28 -3.17 -3.70
CA ILE A 11 -0.65 -4.24 -3.35
C ILE A 11 -0.76 -5.18 -4.55
N TYR A 12 -0.54 -6.46 -4.34
CA TYR A 12 -0.59 -7.48 -5.38
C TYR A 12 -1.56 -8.60 -5.01
N CYS A 13 -2.47 -8.92 -5.94
CA CYS A 13 -3.36 -10.05 -5.83
C CYS A 13 -2.93 -11.18 -6.76
N LEU A 14 -3.12 -12.44 -6.33
CA LEU A 14 -2.84 -13.63 -7.14
C LEU A 14 -3.64 -13.71 -8.45
N CYS A 15 -4.70 -12.92 -8.62
CA CYS A 15 -5.43 -12.82 -9.90
C CYS A 15 -4.76 -11.91 -10.95
N GLY A 16 -3.58 -11.36 -10.64
CA GLY A 16 -2.85 -10.43 -11.51
C GLY A 16 -3.30 -8.97 -11.39
N HIS A 17 -4.16 -8.63 -10.44
CA HIS A 17 -4.55 -7.25 -10.16
C HIS A 17 -3.57 -6.62 -9.15
N SER A 18 -3.14 -5.39 -9.41
CA SER A 18 -2.30 -4.61 -8.50
C SER A 18 -2.85 -3.20 -8.31
N ALA A 19 -2.45 -2.57 -7.20
CA ALA A 19 -2.79 -1.19 -6.88
C ALA A 19 -1.65 -0.51 -6.11
N GLU A 20 -1.57 0.81 -6.23
CA GLU A 20 -0.70 1.66 -5.42
C GLU A 20 -1.57 2.47 -4.45
N MET A 21 -1.15 2.61 -3.19
CA MET A 21 -1.91 3.37 -2.19
C MET A 21 -0.99 4.25 -1.35
N ASN A 22 -1.51 5.41 -0.90
CA ASN A 22 -0.81 6.24 0.08
C ASN A 22 -0.84 5.54 1.45
N ALA A 23 0.34 5.40 2.04
CA ALA A 23 0.62 4.81 3.35
C ALA A 23 0.65 5.82 4.51
N ASP A 24 0.32 7.09 4.23
CA ASP A 24 -0.37 7.98 5.18
C ASP A 24 -1.68 7.29 5.63
N ARG A 25 -2.73 7.87 6.18
CA ARG A 25 -3.91 7.11 6.71
C ARG A 25 -3.65 6.04 7.81
N TRP A 26 -2.58 5.24 7.79
CA TRP A 26 -2.21 4.27 8.81
C TRP A 26 -1.22 4.88 9.81
N SER A 27 -1.25 4.37 11.04
CA SER A 27 -0.32 4.75 12.10
C SER A 27 1.08 4.24 11.77
N ASP A 28 2.09 4.85 12.38
CA ASP A 28 3.46 4.39 12.22
C ASP A 28 3.73 3.00 12.78
N GLU A 29 2.92 2.59 13.75
CA GLU A 29 2.92 1.27 14.39
C GLU A 29 2.19 0.21 13.56
N THR A 30 1.41 0.61 12.54
CA THR A 30 0.68 -0.33 11.69
C THR A 30 1.66 -1.13 10.82
N THR A 31 1.53 -2.47 10.84
CA THR A 31 2.36 -3.36 10.03
C THR A 31 1.73 -3.64 8.66
N PHE A 32 2.54 -4.09 7.69
CA PHE A 32 2.03 -4.54 6.39
C PHE A 32 1.04 -5.72 6.50
N THR A 33 1.22 -6.56 7.51
CA THR A 33 0.31 -7.69 7.78
C THR A 33 -1.07 -7.18 8.23
N ASP A 34 -1.11 -6.16 9.08
CA ASP A 34 -2.38 -5.55 9.52
C ASP A 34 -3.10 -4.92 8.32
N ILE A 35 -2.36 -4.20 7.47
CA ILE A 35 -2.88 -3.63 6.23
C ILE A 35 -3.42 -4.73 5.31
N SER A 36 -2.65 -5.81 5.10
CA SER A 36 -3.07 -6.94 4.24
C SER A 36 -4.40 -7.54 4.71
N ARG A 37 -4.59 -7.73 6.02
CA ARG A 37 -5.82 -8.27 6.62
C ARG A 37 -7.06 -7.42 6.37
N GLU A 38 -6.91 -6.10 6.26
CA GLU A 38 -8.02 -5.18 6.00
C GLU A 38 -8.40 -5.09 4.51
N LEU A 39 -7.55 -5.60 3.61
CA LEU A 39 -7.71 -5.41 2.17
C LEU A 39 -8.41 -6.60 1.49
N ARG A 40 -9.27 -6.26 0.52
CA ARG A 40 -9.90 -7.21 -0.39
C ARG A 40 -9.76 -6.74 -1.83
N CYS A 41 -9.40 -7.66 -2.72
CA CYS A 41 -9.32 -7.37 -4.14
C CYS A 41 -10.70 -7.05 -4.72
N THR A 42 -10.86 -5.85 -5.28
CA THR A 42 -12.11 -5.40 -5.91
C THR A 42 -12.46 -6.18 -7.18
N LYS A 43 -11.48 -6.85 -7.81
CA LYS A 43 -11.68 -7.64 -9.03
C LYS A 43 -12.16 -9.06 -8.76
N CYS A 44 -11.59 -9.75 -7.77
CA CYS A 44 -11.84 -11.18 -7.52
C CYS A 44 -12.36 -11.51 -6.12
N GLY A 45 -12.45 -10.52 -5.23
CA GLY A 45 -12.97 -10.70 -3.87
C GLY A 45 -12.03 -11.40 -2.89
N ARG A 46 -10.80 -11.77 -3.26
CA ARG A 46 -9.83 -12.40 -2.34
C ARG A 46 -9.33 -11.41 -1.27
N ALA A 47 -9.19 -11.89 -0.04
CA ALA A 47 -8.61 -11.15 1.08
C ALA A 47 -7.09 -11.33 1.14
N GLU A 48 -6.42 -10.56 2.00
CA GLU A 48 -5.00 -10.71 2.33
C GLU A 48 -4.07 -10.68 1.08
N PRO A 49 -4.12 -9.61 0.26
CA PRO A 49 -3.16 -9.44 -0.83
C PRO A 49 -1.73 -9.26 -0.28
N ASP A 50 -0.73 -9.53 -1.11
CA ASP A 50 0.67 -9.22 -0.80
C ASP A 50 0.85 -7.69 -0.78
N VAL A 51 1.31 -7.15 0.36
CA VAL A 51 1.53 -5.72 0.55
C VAL A 51 3.03 -5.47 0.72
N ARG A 52 3.56 -4.55 -0.08
CA ARG A 52 4.98 -4.18 -0.08
C ARG A 52 5.13 -2.67 0.13
N PRO A 53 6.23 -2.23 0.76
CA PRO A 53 6.59 -0.82 0.76
C PRO A 53 6.83 -0.33 -0.67
N ASP A 54 6.34 0.88 -0.97
CA ASP A 54 6.80 1.65 -2.11
C ASP A 54 7.79 2.72 -1.62
N TRP A 55 9.06 2.50 -1.91
CA TRP A 55 10.14 3.42 -1.56
C TRP A 55 10.33 4.54 -2.59
N ARG A 56 9.55 4.54 -3.68
CA ARG A 56 9.59 5.64 -4.64
C ARG A 56 9.03 6.90 -3.97
N PRO A 57 9.50 8.10 -4.37
CA PRO A 57 8.87 9.33 -3.96
C PRO A 57 7.39 9.28 -4.37
N LEU A 58 6.47 9.43 -3.41
CA LEU A 58 5.05 9.56 -3.74
C LEU A 58 4.88 10.70 -4.73
N VAL A 59 4.44 10.41 -5.94
CA VAL A 59 4.12 11.41 -6.96
C VAL A 59 2.62 11.47 -7.15
N ARG A 60 2.01 12.61 -6.82
CA ARG A 60 0.59 12.88 -7.12
C ARG A 60 0.52 13.92 -8.22
N ASN A 61 -0.05 13.55 -9.37
CA ASN A 61 -0.07 14.39 -10.59
C ASN A 61 1.34 14.86 -11.03
N GLY A 62 2.35 13.99 -10.92
CA GLY A 62 3.74 14.32 -11.26
C GLY A 62 4.47 15.20 -10.26
N ARG A 63 3.88 15.51 -9.10
CA ARG A 63 4.54 16.29 -8.04
C ARG A 63 4.90 15.40 -6.84
N PRO A 64 6.14 15.48 -6.31
CA PRO A 64 6.50 14.80 -5.07
C PRO A 64 5.61 15.29 -3.92
N LEU A 65 4.97 14.37 -3.21
CA LEU A 65 4.31 14.65 -1.95
C LEU A 65 5.39 14.71 -0.86
N ARG A 66 5.65 15.93 -0.35
CA ARG A 66 6.55 16.21 0.77
C ARG A 66 5.90 15.97 2.11
#